data_AF-A0A9E5X9H0-F1
#
_entry.id   AF-A0A9E5X9H0-F1
#
_cell.length_a   1.000
_cell.length_b   1.000
_cell.length_c   1.000
_cell.angle_alpha   90.00
_cell.angle_beta   90.00
_cell.angle_gamma   90.00
#
_symmetry.space_group_name_H-M   'P 1'
#
loop_
_entity.id
_entity.type
_entity.pdbx_description
1 polymer ?
#
loop_
_entity_poly.entity_id
_entity_poly.type
_entity_poly.pdbx_seq_one_letter_code
_entity_poly.pdbx_strand_id
1 'polypeptide(L)'
;MNRQEWGQGPGGIMTTRGHERRVGGIGWNTWRGCIGIAYLAAAGFNTAYTLPHQDELGGYAQGAWFPFLEDFMWDVFIPNGVLFMAIVIVFEIIIGFLILNRGAYVDIGVGASVLWVLLVLPFLAWPYLLTNIVLAVLQGVLSLRRYDTAIWDLGKHPQRRRGAPHTY
;
A
#
# COMPACT_ATOMS: atom_id res chain seq x y z
N MET A 1 58.93 2.72 28.28
CA MET A 1 58.35 4.00 27.84
C MET A 1 56.94 3.72 27.33
N ASN A 2 55.96 3.96 28.20
CA ASN A 2 54.52 3.82 27.92
C ASN A 2 54.04 5.06 27.17
N ARG A 3 53.30 4.87 26.07
CA ARG A 3 52.56 5.95 25.41
C ARG A 3 51.08 5.71 25.62
N GLN A 4 50.57 6.32 26.69
CA GLN A 4 49.16 6.54 26.94
C GLN A 4 48.70 7.79 26.16
N GLU A 5 47.54 7.64 25.53
CA GLU A 5 46.43 8.59 25.46
C GLU A 5 46.40 9.76 24.45
N TRP A 6 45.13 10.09 24.18
CA TRP A 6 44.55 11.35 23.70
C TRP A 6 44.29 11.47 22.19
N GLY A 7 43.14 10.92 21.80
CA GLY A 7 42.46 11.22 20.54
C GLY A 7 40.94 11.08 20.62
N GLN A 8 40.32 11.37 21.78
CA GLN A 8 38.87 11.58 21.84
C GLN A 8 38.57 13.03 21.48
N GLY A 9 38.28 13.27 20.20
CA GLY A 9 37.76 14.55 19.73
C GLY A 9 36.28 14.71 20.09
N PRO A 10 35.85 15.87 20.62
CA PRO A 10 34.45 16.16 20.93
C PRO A 10 33.69 16.47 19.63
N GLY A 11 33.20 15.42 18.98
CA GLY A 11 32.44 15.55 17.74
C GLY A 11 31.67 14.29 17.37
N GLY A 12 31.32 13.46 18.35
CA GLY A 12 30.47 12.31 18.14
C GLY A 12 29.09 12.78 17.68
N ILE A 13 28.91 12.89 16.36
CA ILE A 13 27.60 13.07 15.73
C ILE A 13 26.76 11.93 16.28
N MET A 14 25.83 12.30 17.17
CA MET A 14 24.83 11.39 17.72
C MET A 14 23.99 10.96 16.53
N THR A 15 24.42 9.91 15.85
CA THR A 15 23.67 9.26 14.79
C THR A 15 22.42 8.77 15.49
N THR A 16 21.32 9.50 15.28
CA THR A 16 20.00 9.10 15.75
C THR A 16 19.84 7.67 15.28
N ARG A 17 19.79 6.71 16.23
CA ARG A 17 19.45 5.32 15.95
C ARG A 17 18.05 5.34 15.34
N GLY A 18 17.98 5.51 14.02
CA GLY A 18 16.75 5.39 13.28
C GLY A 18 16.23 4.01 13.57
N HIS A 19 14.97 3.90 13.99
CA HIS A 19 14.33 2.62 14.18
C HIS A 19 14.35 1.86 12.84
N GLU A 20 15.34 0.98 12.68
CA GLU A 20 15.46 0.15 11.49
C GLU A 20 14.27 -0.82 11.48
N ARG A 21 13.37 -0.62 10.51
CA ARG A 21 12.25 -1.53 10.27
C ARG A 21 12.79 -2.92 9.97
N ARG A 22 12.25 -3.94 10.65
CA ARG A 22 12.62 -5.34 10.43
C ARG A 22 12.24 -5.78 9.01
N VAL A 23 13.13 -6.52 8.36
CA VAL A 23 12.88 -7.12 7.03
C VAL A 23 11.76 -8.17 7.13
N GLY A 24 10.81 -8.14 6.20
CA GLY A 24 9.71 -9.08 6.11
C GLY A 24 10.17 -10.47 5.66
N GLY A 25 9.83 -11.49 6.44
CA GLY A 25 10.04 -12.91 6.08
C GLY A 25 9.10 -13.41 4.97
N ILE A 26 9.05 -14.72 4.75
CA ILE A 26 8.24 -15.32 3.67
C ILE A 26 6.74 -15.02 3.83
N GLY A 27 6.19 -15.14 5.04
CA GLY A 27 4.76 -14.88 5.28
C GLY A 27 4.36 -13.44 4.97
N TRP A 28 5.21 -12.47 5.35
CA TRP A 28 5.02 -11.05 5.03
C TRP A 28 5.06 -10.78 3.52
N ASN A 29 5.96 -11.45 2.80
CA ASN A 29 6.03 -11.34 1.35
C ASN A 29 4.82 -11.97 0.68
N THR A 30 4.35 -13.13 1.15
CA THR A 30 3.12 -13.76 0.63
C THR A 30 1.92 -12.85 0.83
N TRP A 31 1.73 -12.30 2.04
CA TRP A 31 0.64 -11.37 2.32
C TRP A 31 0.70 -10.13 1.43
N ARG A 32 1.86 -9.48 1.33
CA ARG A 32 2.08 -8.37 0.39
C ARG A 32 1.72 -8.75 -1.04
N GLY A 33 2.15 -9.93 -1.48
CA GLY A 33 1.81 -10.48 -2.79
C GLY A 33 0.30 -10.59 -3.01
N CYS A 34 -0.44 -11.13 -2.03
CA CYS A 34 -1.89 -11.20 -2.08
C CYS A 34 -2.54 -9.82 -2.20
N ILE A 35 -2.06 -8.81 -1.47
CA ILE A 35 -2.59 -7.44 -1.56
C ILE A 35 -2.31 -6.85 -2.95
N GLY A 36 -1.08 -6.96 -3.46
CA GLY A 36 -0.74 -6.45 -4.79
C GLY A 36 -1.58 -7.11 -5.90
N ILE A 37 -1.76 -8.44 -5.83
CA ILE A 37 -2.62 -9.18 -6.77
C ILE A 37 -4.09 -8.77 -6.62
N ALA A 38 -4.58 -8.54 -5.41
CA ALA A 38 -5.95 -8.09 -5.18
C ALA A 38 -6.23 -6.72 -5.84
N TYR A 39 -5.28 -5.78 -5.81
CA TYR A 39 -5.40 -4.52 -6.55
C TYR A 39 -5.46 -4.73 -8.07
N LEU A 40 -4.61 -5.61 -8.62
CA LEU A 40 -4.65 -5.92 -10.06
C LEU A 40 -5.95 -6.64 -10.46
N ALA A 41 -6.47 -7.51 -9.59
CA ALA A 41 -7.76 -8.17 -9.80
C ALA A 41 -8.92 -7.17 -9.73
N ALA A 42 -8.88 -6.22 -8.80
CA ALA A 42 -9.86 -5.13 -8.70
C ALA A 42 -9.85 -4.25 -9.96
N ALA A 43 -8.67 -3.91 -10.50
CA ALA A 43 -8.55 -3.20 -11.76
C ALA A 43 -9.18 -3.99 -12.93
N GLY A 44 -8.94 -5.30 -12.98
CA GLY A 44 -9.55 -6.20 -13.95
C GLY A 44 -11.07 -6.24 -13.83
N PHE A 45 -11.60 -6.37 -12.60
CA PHE A 45 -13.03 -6.33 -12.32
C PHE A 45 -13.65 -4.98 -12.72
N ASN A 46 -13.02 -3.87 -12.33
CA ASN A 46 -13.48 -2.53 -12.68
C ASN A 46 -13.48 -2.30 -14.19
N THR A 47 -12.49 -2.82 -14.91
CA THR A 47 -12.43 -2.73 -16.39
C THR A 47 -13.53 -3.56 -17.05
N ALA A 48 -13.74 -4.79 -16.58
CA ALA A 48 -14.65 -5.74 -17.23
C ALA A 48 -16.12 -5.58 -16.83
N TYR A 49 -16.39 -5.14 -15.60
CA TYR A 49 -17.72 -5.06 -15.02
C TYR A 49 -18.14 -3.63 -14.70
N THR A 50 -17.43 -2.92 -13.81
CA THR A 50 -17.89 -1.62 -13.31
C THR A 50 -17.91 -0.53 -14.39
N LEU A 51 -16.89 -0.50 -15.26
CA LEU A 51 -16.77 0.52 -16.29
C LEU A 51 -17.91 0.49 -17.32
N PRO A 52 -18.42 -0.69 -17.77
CA PRO A 52 -19.65 -0.77 -18.56
C PRO A 52 -20.97 -0.50 -17.81
N HIS A 53 -21.02 -0.67 -16.49
CA HIS A 53 -22.25 -0.59 -15.67
C HIS A 53 -22.22 0.61 -14.71
N GLN A 54 -22.07 1.80 -15.27
CA GLN A 54 -21.85 3.03 -14.47
C GLN A 54 -23.11 3.53 -13.76
N ASP A 55 -24.27 3.11 -14.23
CA ASP A 55 -25.56 3.34 -13.59
C ASP A 55 -25.61 2.72 -12.18
N GLU A 56 -24.87 1.64 -11.94
CA GLU A 56 -24.74 1.03 -10.60
C GLU A 56 -23.96 1.91 -9.62
N LEU A 57 -23.19 2.90 -10.10
CA LEU A 57 -22.42 3.80 -9.23
C LEU A 57 -23.32 4.69 -8.35
N GLY A 58 -24.58 4.89 -8.74
CA GLY A 58 -25.58 5.61 -7.95
C GLY A 58 -25.81 4.99 -6.57
N GLY A 59 -25.59 3.68 -6.42
CA GLY A 59 -25.70 2.99 -5.14
C GLY A 59 -24.66 3.45 -4.10
N TYR A 60 -23.51 3.96 -4.55
CA TYR A 60 -22.48 4.49 -3.63
C TYR A 60 -22.84 5.88 -3.07
N ALA A 61 -23.60 6.69 -3.82
CA ALA A 61 -23.97 8.04 -3.39
C ALA A 61 -24.90 8.02 -2.16
N GLN A 62 -25.84 7.08 -2.10
CA GLN A 62 -26.91 7.00 -1.09
C GLN A 62 -26.42 6.63 0.33
N GLY A 63 -25.13 6.41 0.53
CA GLY A 63 -24.56 6.09 1.84
C GLY A 63 -23.35 6.92 2.22
N ALA A 64 -23.15 8.07 1.56
CA ALA A 64 -22.11 9.01 1.93
C ALA A 64 -22.34 9.53 3.36
N TRP A 65 -21.25 9.77 4.09
CA TRP A 65 -21.32 10.21 5.48
C TRP A 65 -21.87 11.63 5.65
N PHE A 66 -21.68 12.47 4.62
CA PHE A 66 -22.09 13.86 4.61
C PHE A 66 -22.93 14.15 3.37
N PRO A 67 -24.01 14.97 3.49
CA PRO A 67 -24.88 15.27 2.36
C PRO A 67 -24.15 15.89 1.16
N PHE A 68 -23.19 16.78 1.39
CA PHE A 68 -22.45 17.42 0.28
C PHE A 68 -21.60 16.43 -0.54
N LEU A 69 -21.24 15.28 0.05
CA LEU A 69 -20.53 14.22 -0.69
C LEU A 69 -21.50 13.43 -1.57
N GLU A 70 -22.73 13.23 -1.11
CA GLU A 70 -23.80 12.68 -1.94
C GLU A 70 -24.11 13.62 -3.12
N ASP A 71 -24.25 14.92 -2.86
CA ASP A 71 -24.43 15.94 -3.90
C ASP A 71 -23.27 15.91 -4.91
N PHE A 72 -22.02 15.87 -4.42
CA PHE A 72 -20.84 15.73 -5.28
C PHE A 72 -20.88 14.46 -6.13
N MET A 73 -21.33 13.34 -5.57
CA MET A 73 -21.44 12.09 -6.30
C MET A 73 -22.47 12.19 -7.43
N TRP A 74 -23.63 12.78 -7.17
CA TRP A 74 -24.70 12.95 -8.16
C TRP A 74 -24.38 14.00 -9.22
N ASP A 75 -23.80 15.13 -8.83
CA ASP A 75 -23.59 16.28 -9.72
C ASP A 75 -22.28 16.19 -10.51
N VAL A 76 -21.26 15.52 -9.96
CA VAL A 76 -19.91 15.49 -10.55
C VAL A 76 -19.45 14.07 -10.87
N PHE A 77 -19.50 13.15 -9.91
CA PHE A 77 -18.89 11.83 -10.08
C PHE A 77 -19.64 10.96 -11.10
N ILE A 78 -20.95 10.75 -10.90
CA ILE A 78 -21.79 9.86 -11.71
C ILE A 78 -21.87 10.32 -13.17
N PRO A 79 -22.10 11.62 -13.48
CA PRO A 79 -22.10 12.11 -14.85
C PRO A 79 -20.77 11.89 -15.58
N ASN A 80 -19.67 11.76 -14.83
CA ASN A 80 -18.32 11.53 -15.35
C ASN A 80 -17.79 10.14 -14.97
N GLY A 81 -18.67 9.16 -14.75
CA GLY A 81 -18.33 7.83 -14.24
C GLY A 81 -17.21 7.14 -15.02
N VAL A 82 -17.22 7.24 -16.35
CA VAL A 82 -16.15 6.69 -17.22
C VAL A 82 -14.78 7.22 -16.81
N LEU A 83 -14.65 8.53 -16.65
CA LEU A 83 -13.39 9.18 -16.35
C LEU A 83 -12.90 8.78 -14.96
N PHE A 84 -13.78 8.84 -13.96
CA PHE A 84 -13.43 8.45 -12.60
C PHE A 84 -13.04 6.98 -12.50
N MET A 85 -13.80 6.08 -13.14
CA MET A 85 -13.46 4.66 -13.15
C MET A 85 -12.16 4.37 -13.88
N ALA A 86 -11.87 5.06 -14.99
CA ALA A 86 -10.57 4.95 -15.66
C ALA A 86 -9.42 5.38 -14.75
N ILE A 87 -9.58 6.48 -13.99
CA ILE A 87 -8.59 6.93 -13.00
C ILE A 87 -8.39 5.87 -11.90
N VAL A 88 -9.48 5.31 -11.37
CA VAL A 88 -9.43 4.24 -10.35
C VAL A 88 -8.68 3.02 -10.89
N ILE A 89 -9.00 2.56 -12.10
CA ILE A 89 -8.33 1.40 -12.72
C ILE A 89 -6.82 1.67 -12.87
N VAL A 90 -6.43 2.83 -13.39
CA VAL A 90 -5.01 3.19 -13.54
C VAL A 90 -4.31 3.24 -12.19
N PHE A 91 -4.95 3.83 -11.18
CA PHE A 91 -4.45 3.87 -9.82
C PHE A 91 -4.23 2.46 -9.25
N GLU A 92 -5.24 1.59 -9.34
CA GLU A 92 -5.17 0.20 -8.84
C GLU A 92 -4.04 -0.59 -9.52
N ILE A 93 -3.84 -0.41 -10.83
CA ILE A 93 -2.74 -1.01 -11.58
C ILE A 93 -1.38 -0.54 -11.03
N ILE A 94 -1.20 0.78 -10.89
CA ILE A 94 0.05 1.37 -10.39
C ILE A 94 0.35 0.85 -8.99
N ILE A 95 -0.63 0.90 -8.08
CA ILE A 95 -0.47 0.43 -6.70
C ILE A 95 -0.17 -1.07 -6.65
N GLY A 96 -0.90 -1.88 -7.42
CA GLY A 96 -0.66 -3.31 -7.52
C GLY A 96 0.79 -3.62 -7.91
N PHE A 97 1.30 -2.96 -8.95
CA PHE A 97 2.70 -3.14 -9.38
C PHE A 97 3.72 -2.61 -8.37
N LEU A 98 3.47 -1.46 -7.74
CA LEU A 98 4.35 -0.91 -6.71
C LEU A 98 4.49 -1.84 -5.50
N ILE A 99 3.37 -2.41 -5.03
CA ILE A 99 3.34 -3.34 -3.89
C ILE A 99 4.10 -4.64 -4.20
N LEU A 100 4.02 -5.14 -5.44
CA LEU A 100 4.71 -6.36 -5.88
C LEU A 100 6.23 -6.17 -6.09
N ASN A 101 6.71 -4.92 -6.10
CA ASN A 101 8.12 -4.56 -6.35
C ASN A 101 8.97 -4.69 -5.07
N ARG A 102 10.02 -3.89 -4.90
CA ARG A 102 10.94 -3.93 -3.75
C ARG A 102 11.31 -2.54 -3.23
N GLY A 103 11.80 -2.48 -2.00
CA GLY A 103 12.31 -1.28 -1.35
C GLY A 103 11.28 -0.16 -1.28
N ALA A 104 11.70 1.05 -1.65
CA ALA A 104 10.89 2.27 -1.57
C ALA A 104 9.59 2.20 -2.39
N TYR A 105 9.55 1.44 -3.49
CA TYR A 105 8.33 1.29 -4.29
C TYR A 105 7.20 0.63 -3.50
N VAL A 106 7.53 -0.34 -2.64
CA VAL A 106 6.56 -1.01 -1.78
C VAL A 106 6.03 -0.04 -0.75
N ASP A 107 6.91 0.76 -0.14
CA ASP A 107 6.53 1.77 0.84
C ASP A 107 5.57 2.81 0.23
N ILE A 108 5.86 3.27 -0.98
CA ILE A 108 5.00 4.20 -1.73
C ILE A 108 3.66 3.52 -2.06
N GLY A 109 3.69 2.29 -2.58
CA GLY A 109 2.49 1.55 -2.95
C GLY A 109 1.55 1.31 -1.76
N VAL A 110 2.09 0.84 -0.63
CA VAL A 110 1.33 0.60 0.59
C VAL A 110 0.85 1.91 1.23
N GLY A 111 1.69 2.95 1.27
CA GLY A 111 1.30 4.25 1.80
C GLY A 111 0.16 4.88 1.01
N ALA A 112 0.27 4.88 -0.32
CA ALA A 112 -0.76 5.38 -1.21
C ALA A 112 -2.04 4.54 -1.17
N SER A 113 -1.93 3.21 -1.02
CA SER A 113 -3.10 2.33 -0.89
C SER A 113 -3.88 2.62 0.39
N VAL A 114 -3.19 2.79 1.53
CA VAL A 114 -3.83 3.19 2.80
C VAL A 114 -4.49 4.56 2.67
N LEU A 115 -3.78 5.54 2.11
CA LEU A 115 -4.32 6.88 1.91
C LEU A 115 -5.58 6.87 1.05
N TRP A 116 -5.57 6.13 -0.08
CA TRP A 116 -6.73 5.97 -0.94
C TRP A 116 -7.92 5.39 -0.19
N VAL A 117 -7.71 4.28 0.53
CA VAL A 117 -8.77 3.64 1.31
C VAL A 117 -9.38 4.62 2.32
N LEU A 118 -8.55 5.39 3.03
CA LEU A 118 -9.01 6.41 3.97
C LEU A 118 -9.77 7.56 3.29
N LEU A 119 -9.33 7.98 2.10
CA LEU A 119 -9.99 9.04 1.33
C LEU A 119 -11.37 8.61 0.79
N VAL A 120 -11.55 7.33 0.47
CA VAL A 120 -12.84 6.83 -0.03
C VAL A 120 -13.83 6.50 1.09
N LEU A 121 -13.40 6.27 2.34
CA LEU A 121 -14.32 5.92 3.45
C LEU A 121 -15.56 6.82 3.56
N PRO A 122 -15.46 8.16 3.44
CA PRO A 122 -16.63 9.03 3.57
C PRO A 122 -17.70 8.82 2.49
N PHE A 123 -17.37 8.14 1.39
CA PHE A 123 -18.27 7.82 0.28
C PHE A 123 -18.85 6.40 0.36
N LEU A 124 -18.48 5.61 1.37
CA LEU A 124 -18.85 4.20 1.44
C LEU A 124 -19.95 3.94 2.47
N ALA A 125 -21.00 3.28 2.00
CA ALA A 125 -22.05 2.72 2.83
C ALA A 125 -21.61 1.43 3.54
N TRP A 126 -22.39 1.00 4.53
CA TRP A 126 -22.31 -0.37 5.06
C TRP A 126 -22.74 -1.39 3.98
N PRO A 127 -22.07 -2.55 3.84
CA PRO A 127 -20.94 -3.07 4.62
C PRO A 127 -19.55 -2.69 4.08
N TYR A 128 -19.47 -2.04 2.91
CA TYR A 128 -18.21 -1.68 2.26
C TYR A 128 -17.28 -0.85 3.13
N LEU A 129 -17.85 0.01 3.97
CA LEU A 129 -17.10 0.79 4.95
C LEU A 129 -16.22 -0.08 5.84
N LEU A 130 -16.79 -1.13 6.45
CA LEU A 130 -16.06 -1.99 7.38
C LEU A 130 -14.93 -2.75 6.67
N THR A 131 -15.21 -3.28 5.49
CA THR A 131 -14.21 -3.99 4.68
C THR A 131 -13.02 -3.09 4.36
N ASN A 132 -13.28 -1.81 4.04
CA ASN A 132 -12.23 -0.84 3.75
C ASN A 132 -11.42 -0.46 5.00
N ILE A 133 -12.06 -0.27 6.17
CA ILE A 133 -11.33 -0.04 7.43
C ILE A 133 -10.39 -1.21 7.74
N VAL A 134 -10.87 -2.45 7.64
CA VAL A 134 -10.05 -3.64 7.86
C VAL A 134 -8.89 -3.68 6.88
N LEU A 135 -9.15 -3.41 5.60
CA LEU A 135 -8.11 -3.36 4.56
C LEU A 135 -7.05 -2.29 4.86
N ALA A 136 -7.44 -1.08 5.25
CA ALA A 136 -6.51 0.00 5.63
C ALA A 136 -5.62 -0.40 6.81
N VAL A 137 -6.18 -1.03 7.85
CA VAL A 137 -5.42 -1.52 9.00
C VAL A 137 -4.42 -2.59 8.57
N LEU A 138 -4.87 -3.57 7.78
CA LEU A 138 -4.04 -4.65 7.26
C LEU A 138 -2.86 -4.10 6.44
N GLN A 139 -3.11 -3.15 5.55
CA GLN A 139 -2.07 -2.48 4.76
C GLN A 139 -1.16 -1.61 5.64
N GLY A 140 -1.71 -0.92 6.64
CA GLY A 140 -0.94 -0.14 7.62
C GLY A 140 0.04 -1.02 8.40
N VAL A 141 -0.37 -2.21 8.82
CA VAL A 141 0.51 -3.19 9.48
C VAL A 141 1.61 -3.67 8.53
N LEU A 142 1.31 -3.84 7.24
CA LEU A 142 2.30 -4.19 6.21
C LEU A 142 3.41 -3.12 6.11
N SER A 143 3.07 -1.84 6.24
CA SER A 143 4.02 -0.70 6.17
C SER A 143 5.08 -0.70 7.29
N LEU A 144 4.86 -1.46 8.36
CA LEU A 144 5.82 -1.59 9.47
C LEU A 144 7.03 -2.45 9.13
N ARG A 145 7.08 -3.07 7.94
CA ARG A 145 8.15 -3.96 7.48
C ARG A 145 8.89 -3.38 6.28
N ARG A 146 10.15 -3.80 6.12
CA ARG A 146 10.95 -3.57 4.90
C ARG A 146 10.88 -4.78 3.98
N TYR A 147 10.89 -4.52 2.67
CA TYR A 147 10.73 -5.55 1.64
C TYR A 147 11.81 -5.42 0.56
N ASP A 148 12.96 -6.05 0.77
CA ASP A 148 14.13 -5.87 -0.11
C ASP A 148 14.08 -6.75 -1.37
N THR A 149 13.12 -7.68 -1.44
CA THR A 149 12.94 -8.61 -2.55
C THR A 149 11.63 -8.33 -3.28
N ALA A 150 11.65 -8.44 -4.60
CA ALA A 150 10.43 -8.41 -5.39
C ALA A 150 9.74 -9.78 -5.36
N ILE A 151 8.42 -9.81 -5.55
CA ILE A 151 7.64 -11.06 -5.46
C ILE A 151 8.09 -12.08 -6.51
N TRP A 152 8.41 -11.63 -7.72
CA TRP A 152 8.89 -12.49 -8.80
C TRP A 152 10.30 -13.07 -8.59
N ASP A 153 11.05 -12.55 -7.62
CA ASP A 153 12.39 -13.06 -7.28
C ASP A 153 12.34 -14.15 -6.21
N LEU A 154 11.19 -14.36 -5.56
CA LEU A 154 11.06 -15.32 -4.46
C LEU A 154 11.38 -16.76 -4.88
N GLY A 155 11.18 -17.12 -6.14
CA GLY A 155 11.49 -18.45 -6.69
C GLY A 155 12.94 -18.65 -7.14
N LYS A 156 13.71 -17.57 -7.35
CA LYS A 156 15.03 -17.65 -8.02
C LYS A 156 16.20 -17.92 -7.09
N HIS A 157 16.08 -17.61 -5.79
CA HIS A 157 17.18 -17.77 -4.84
C HIS A 157 16.75 -18.43 -3.51
N PRO A 158 16.49 -19.75 -3.49
CA PRO A 158 16.22 -20.48 -2.25
C PRO A 158 17.40 -20.39 -1.25
N GLN A 159 18.63 -20.31 -1.76
CA GLN A 159 19.87 -20.42 -0.98
C GLN A 159 20.22 -19.16 -0.18
N ARG A 160 19.81 -17.96 -0.61
CA ARG A 160 20.04 -16.71 0.15
C ARG A 160 19.22 -16.64 1.46
N ARG A 161 18.32 -17.59 1.70
CA ARG A 161 17.40 -17.60 2.86
C ARG A 161 17.96 -18.25 4.13
N ARG A 162 19.12 -18.93 4.09
CA ARG A 162 19.55 -19.82 5.19
C ARG A 162 20.78 -19.41 6.01
N GLY A 163 21.38 -18.24 5.80
CA GLY A 163 22.32 -17.71 6.79
C GLY A 163 23.58 -17.10 6.23
N ALA A 164 23.49 -15.85 5.78
CA ALA A 164 24.61 -14.95 6.01
C ALA A 164 24.42 -14.41 7.44
N PRO A 165 25.19 -14.88 8.45
CA PRO A 165 25.24 -14.18 9.72
C PRO A 165 25.65 -12.73 9.42
N HIS A 166 24.83 -11.78 9.89
CA HIS A 166 25.20 -10.37 9.87
C HIS A 166 26.38 -10.20 10.84
N THR A 167 27.60 -10.34 10.32
CA THR A 167 28.79 -9.82 10.99
C THR A 167 28.72 -8.30 10.86
N TYR A 168 28.30 -7.66 11.96
CA TYR A 168 28.45 -6.23 12.20
C TYR A 168 29.88 -5.91 12.62
#